data_AF-A0A540WFG5-F1
#
_entry.id   AF-A0A540WFG5-F1
#
_cell.length_a   1.000
_cell.length_b   1.000
_cell.length_c   1.000
_cell.angle_alpha   90.00
_cell.angle_beta   90.00
_cell.angle_gamma   90.00
#
_symmetry.space_group_name_H-M   'P 1'
#
loop_
_entity.id
_entity.type
_entity.pdbx_description
1 polymer ?
#
loop_
_entity_poly.entity_id
_entity_poly.type
_entity_poly.pdbx_seq_one_letter_code
_entity_poly.pdbx_strand_id
1 'polypeptide(L)'
;MVGAVFTHDTGGDHFCTASVVDSAAQNLIVTAAHCVYDPGSGQRSDLVFVPGYRGGDAPSGVWPLGAITVDPSWANGGNPDLDVAFAIVEPQDGKQVQQVLGANKLGINKGYQLRVRLTGYPSSQDVPITCMNLTSQQSATQLRIDCPDYSGGTSGSPWVTGYDPGTRTGTVVGVIGGYQEGGNTPDTSYSSYFGDAVQALYNRATS
;
A
#
# COMPACT_ATOMS: atom_id res chain seq x y z
N MET A 1 -6.21 -0.59 9.95
CA MET A 1 -4.82 -0.71 9.46
C MET A 1 -4.65 -0.42 7.97
N VAL A 2 -5.68 -0.61 7.12
CA VAL A 2 -5.66 -0.13 5.72
C VAL A 2 -6.34 1.24 5.69
N GLY A 3 -5.80 2.18 4.94
CA GLY A 3 -6.26 3.57 4.91
C GLY A 3 -6.01 4.24 3.58
N ALA A 4 -6.74 5.32 3.34
CA ALA A 4 -6.50 6.21 2.23
C ALA A 4 -5.28 7.11 2.52
N VAL A 5 -4.62 7.55 1.46
CA VAL A 5 -3.49 8.48 1.48
C VAL A 5 -3.96 9.77 0.80
N PHE A 6 -3.75 10.89 1.50
CA PHE A 6 -4.14 12.23 1.05
C PHE A 6 -2.93 13.16 1.01
N THR A 7 -3.07 14.27 0.30
CA THR A 7 -2.23 15.46 0.53
C THR A 7 -2.79 16.29 1.69
N HIS A 8 -1.92 16.91 2.49
CA HIS A 8 -2.24 17.80 3.63
C HIS A 8 -3.04 17.15 4.77
N ASP A 9 -4.32 16.86 4.53
CA ASP A 9 -5.30 16.33 5.45
C ASP A 9 -6.47 15.67 4.68
N THR A 10 -7.57 15.33 5.34
CA THR A 10 -8.75 14.72 4.70
C THR A 10 -9.51 15.65 3.75
N GLY A 11 -9.21 16.95 3.74
CA GLY A 11 -9.73 17.93 2.78
C GLY A 11 -8.87 18.11 1.54
N GLY A 12 -7.67 17.50 1.49
CA GLY A 12 -6.82 17.47 0.31
C GLY A 12 -7.19 16.36 -0.67
N ASP A 13 -6.33 16.15 -1.66
CA ASP A 13 -6.56 15.17 -2.72
C ASP A 13 -6.36 13.76 -2.17
N HIS A 14 -7.40 12.93 -2.24
CA HIS A 14 -7.29 11.49 -2.06
C HIS A 14 -6.83 10.84 -3.36
N PHE A 15 -5.65 10.24 -3.35
CA PHE A 15 -5.07 9.69 -4.58
C PHE A 15 -4.53 8.26 -4.45
N CYS A 16 -4.35 7.73 -3.23
CA CYS A 16 -3.83 6.37 -3.02
C CYS A 16 -4.37 5.70 -1.75
N THR A 17 -3.99 4.43 -1.57
CA THR A 17 -4.24 3.57 -0.42
C THR A 17 -2.90 3.06 0.15
N ALA A 18 -2.86 2.76 1.45
CA ALA A 18 -1.72 2.12 2.09
C ALA A 18 -2.14 1.15 3.21
N SER A 19 -1.20 0.36 3.71
CA SER A 19 -1.39 -0.50 4.87
C SER A 19 -0.22 -0.43 5.84
N VAL A 20 -0.53 -0.43 7.13
CA VAL A 20 0.49 -0.66 8.17
C VAL A 20 1.10 -2.05 8.01
N VAL A 21 2.42 -2.13 8.03
CA VAL A 21 3.20 -3.36 8.04
C VAL A 21 4.10 -3.40 9.26
N ASP A 22 4.35 -4.60 9.76
CA ASP A 22 5.11 -4.85 10.97
C ASP A 22 6.52 -4.27 10.80
N SER A 23 7.00 -3.54 11.80
CA SER A 23 8.38 -3.03 11.83
C SER A 23 8.88 -2.88 13.27
N ALA A 24 10.20 -2.90 13.46
CA ALA A 24 10.79 -2.76 14.80
C ALA A 24 10.42 -1.43 15.47
N ALA A 25 10.35 -0.35 14.70
CA ALA A 25 9.94 0.98 15.16
C ALA A 25 8.41 1.17 15.20
N GLN A 26 7.62 0.16 14.79
CA GLN A 26 6.16 0.14 14.86
C GLN A 26 5.45 1.24 14.06
N ASN A 27 6.12 1.77 13.04
CA ASN A 27 5.71 3.00 12.36
C ASN A 27 5.81 2.94 10.83
N LEU A 28 5.66 1.75 10.25
CA LEU A 28 5.85 1.56 8.81
C LEU A 28 4.53 1.28 8.08
N ILE A 29 4.35 1.90 6.92
CA ILE A 29 3.33 1.52 5.95
C ILE A 29 3.96 1.04 4.64
N VAL A 30 3.23 0.21 3.91
CA VAL A 30 3.52 -0.17 2.51
C VAL A 30 2.46 0.44 1.59
N THR A 31 2.89 0.92 0.44
CA THR A 31 2.05 1.47 -0.64
C THR A 31 2.77 1.29 -1.99
N ALA A 32 2.18 1.77 -3.09
CA ALA A 32 2.84 1.81 -4.40
C ALA A 32 3.85 2.96 -4.45
N ALA A 33 4.93 2.81 -5.22
CA ALA A 33 5.95 3.85 -5.28
C ALA A 33 5.46 5.11 -6.01
N HIS A 34 4.65 4.98 -7.06
CA HIS A 34 4.08 6.13 -7.77
C HIS A 34 3.18 7.01 -6.88
N CYS A 35 2.63 6.45 -5.79
CA CYS A 35 1.87 7.20 -4.80
C CYS A 35 2.72 8.22 -4.04
N VAL A 36 4.01 7.94 -3.83
CA VAL A 36 4.84 8.71 -2.88
C VAL A 36 6.11 9.28 -3.51
N TYR A 37 6.45 8.84 -4.72
CA TYR A 37 7.65 9.26 -5.42
C TYR A 37 7.42 9.30 -6.93
N ASP A 38 7.72 10.44 -7.52
CA ASP A 38 7.71 10.64 -8.96
C ASP A 38 9.15 10.65 -9.50
N PRO A 39 9.50 9.84 -10.52
CA PRO A 39 10.87 9.77 -11.03
C PRO A 39 11.42 11.10 -11.59
N GLY A 40 10.56 12.02 -12.04
CA GLY A 40 10.97 13.32 -12.59
C GLY A 40 11.10 14.42 -11.55
N SER A 41 10.38 14.33 -10.44
CA SER A 41 10.27 15.39 -9.43
C SER A 41 10.65 14.97 -8.00
N GLY A 42 10.88 13.68 -7.78
CA GLY A 42 11.34 13.11 -6.52
C GLY A 42 10.21 12.74 -5.56
N GLN A 43 10.54 12.75 -4.27
CA GLN A 43 9.60 12.40 -3.20
C GLN A 43 8.46 13.43 -3.12
N ARG A 44 7.22 12.94 -3.06
CA ARG A 44 6.05 13.78 -2.74
C ARG A 44 6.09 14.17 -1.26
N SER A 45 5.83 15.44 -0.98
CA SER A 45 5.75 16.00 0.37
C SER A 45 4.32 16.13 0.85
N ASP A 46 4.15 16.35 2.15
CA ASP A 46 2.87 16.70 2.77
C ASP A 46 1.78 15.65 2.54
N LEU A 47 2.16 14.39 2.79
CA LEU A 47 1.27 13.25 2.68
C LEU A 47 0.80 12.81 4.06
N VAL A 48 -0.47 12.40 4.13
CA VAL A 48 -1.05 11.80 5.34
C VAL A 48 -1.69 10.45 5.03
N PHE A 49 -1.59 9.55 5.99
CA PHE A 49 -2.27 8.26 6.01
C PHE A 49 -3.48 8.32 6.94
N VAL A 50 -4.66 7.96 6.43
CA VAL A 50 -5.93 8.01 7.15
C VAL A 50 -6.55 6.61 7.24
N PRO A 51 -6.17 5.83 8.26
CA PRO A 51 -6.64 4.46 8.44
C PRO A 51 -8.13 4.40 8.75
N GLY A 52 -8.85 3.58 8.00
CA GLY A 52 -10.30 3.40 8.18
C GLY A 52 -11.14 4.62 7.77
N TYR A 53 -10.60 5.50 6.90
CA TYR A 53 -11.33 6.63 6.34
C TYR A 53 -12.72 6.25 5.85
N ARG A 54 -13.73 7.07 6.13
CA ARG A 54 -15.09 6.85 5.64
C ARG A 54 -15.90 8.14 5.62
N GLY A 55 -16.33 8.60 4.46
CA GLY A 55 -17.25 9.73 4.32
C GLY A 55 -16.79 10.99 5.03
N GLY A 56 -15.50 11.32 4.93
CA GLY A 56 -14.88 12.45 5.64
C GLY A 56 -14.37 12.12 7.04
N ASP A 57 -14.80 11.01 7.64
CA ASP A 57 -14.36 10.64 8.99
C ASP A 57 -12.97 10.00 8.98
N ALA A 58 -12.14 10.43 9.94
CA ALA A 58 -10.83 9.86 10.25
C ALA A 58 -10.85 9.19 11.64
N PRO A 59 -11.56 8.04 11.80
CA PRO A 59 -11.83 7.46 13.13
C PRO A 59 -10.58 7.00 13.88
N SER A 60 -9.48 6.78 13.15
CA SER A 60 -8.19 6.37 13.70
C SER A 60 -7.15 7.50 13.67
N GLY A 61 -7.57 8.74 13.39
CA GLY A 61 -6.66 9.88 13.23
C GLY A 61 -6.11 10.06 11.82
N VAL A 62 -5.39 11.17 11.64
CA VAL A 62 -4.69 11.57 10.41
C VAL A 62 -3.20 11.53 10.73
N TRP A 63 -2.46 10.67 10.03
CA TRP A 63 -1.08 10.35 10.38
C TRP A 63 -0.11 10.88 9.32
N PRO A 64 0.70 11.91 9.61
CA PRO A 64 1.69 12.42 8.66
C PRO A 64 2.70 11.36 8.24
N LEU A 65 3.10 11.39 6.97
CA LEU A 65 4.18 10.55 6.45
C LEU A 65 5.50 11.32 6.49
N GLY A 66 6.53 10.66 7.03
CA GLY A 66 7.89 11.17 7.12
C GLY A 66 8.77 10.63 5.99
N ALA A 67 9.84 9.93 6.36
CA ALA A 67 10.79 9.37 5.39
C ALA A 67 10.12 8.33 4.48
N ILE A 68 10.34 8.47 3.17
CA ILE A 68 9.86 7.55 2.13
C ILE A 68 11.05 6.79 1.55
N THR A 69 10.91 5.47 1.44
CA THR A 69 11.91 4.58 0.85
C THR A 69 11.32 3.94 -0.41
N VAL A 70 11.95 4.24 -1.55
CA VAL A 70 11.66 3.61 -2.85
C VAL A 70 12.89 2.87 -3.38
N ASP A 71 12.69 1.99 -4.34
CA ASP A 71 13.81 1.36 -5.03
C ASP A 71 14.52 2.34 -5.97
N PRO A 72 15.88 2.33 -6.06
CA PRO A 72 16.59 3.18 -7.01
C PRO A 72 16.15 3.01 -8.47
N SER A 73 15.72 1.81 -8.88
CA SER A 73 15.21 1.60 -10.24
C SER A 73 13.85 2.27 -10.48
N TRP A 74 13.02 2.40 -9.43
CA TRP A 74 11.84 3.26 -9.47
C TRP A 74 12.26 4.73 -9.56
N ALA A 75 13.10 5.18 -8.63
CA ALA A 75 13.49 6.60 -8.55
C ALA A 75 14.13 7.13 -9.85
N ASN A 76 14.93 6.31 -10.55
CA ASN A 76 15.65 6.75 -11.74
C ASN A 76 14.87 6.62 -13.06
N GLY A 77 13.76 5.87 -13.08
CA GLY A 77 13.11 5.55 -14.35
C GLY A 77 11.72 4.91 -14.28
N GLY A 78 11.09 4.89 -13.10
CA GLY A 78 9.74 4.35 -12.91
C GLY A 78 9.64 2.87 -13.22
N ASN A 79 10.63 2.06 -12.82
CA ASN A 79 10.62 0.62 -13.06
C ASN A 79 9.35 -0.05 -12.48
N PRO A 80 8.41 -0.52 -13.31
CA PRO A 80 7.15 -1.10 -12.82
C PRO A 80 7.37 -2.40 -12.04
N ASP A 81 8.51 -3.06 -12.16
CA ASP A 81 8.79 -4.25 -11.36
C ASP A 81 9.00 -3.93 -9.89
N LEU A 82 9.35 -2.68 -9.54
CA LEU A 82 9.54 -2.21 -8.17
C LEU A 82 8.73 -0.94 -7.87
N ASP A 83 7.47 -0.92 -8.32
CA ASP A 83 6.47 0.08 -7.93
C ASP A 83 5.91 -0.24 -6.52
N VAL A 84 6.81 -0.26 -5.54
CA VAL A 84 6.52 -0.53 -4.14
C VAL A 84 7.33 0.46 -3.31
N ALA A 85 6.69 1.03 -2.29
CA ALA A 85 7.35 1.93 -1.37
C ALA A 85 6.96 1.63 0.07
N PHE A 86 7.86 2.01 0.97
CA PHE A 86 7.58 2.09 2.39
C PHE A 86 7.70 3.53 2.85
N ALA A 87 6.84 3.93 3.78
CA ALA A 87 6.92 5.24 4.39
C ALA A 87 6.85 5.11 5.92
N ILE A 88 7.66 5.92 6.60
CA ILE A 88 7.57 6.12 8.03
C ILE A 88 6.32 6.97 8.31
N VAL A 89 5.57 6.56 9.32
CA VAL A 89 4.41 7.27 9.84
C VAL A 89 4.83 7.99 11.12
N GLU A 90 4.60 9.29 11.19
CA GLU A 90 4.90 10.08 12.37
C GLU A 90 3.99 9.68 13.54
N PRO A 91 4.49 9.65 14.79
CA PRO A 91 3.69 9.26 15.94
C PRO A 91 2.58 10.28 16.23
N GLN A 92 1.42 9.80 16.68
CA GLN A 92 0.31 10.63 17.13
C GLN A 92 0.09 10.40 18.62
N ASP A 93 0.04 11.49 19.40
CA ASP A 93 -0.13 11.45 20.87
C ASP A 93 0.88 10.52 21.58
N GLY A 94 2.12 10.49 21.07
CA GLY A 94 3.20 9.65 21.58
C GLY A 94 3.05 8.14 21.29
N LYS A 95 2.07 7.74 20.48
CA LYS A 95 1.85 6.35 20.07
C LYS A 95 2.23 6.14 18.61
N GLN A 96 2.82 4.98 18.35
CA GLN A 96 3.11 4.55 16.98
C GLN A 96 1.86 3.96 16.33
N VAL A 97 1.73 4.11 15.02
CA VAL A 97 0.54 3.67 14.26
C VAL A 97 0.26 2.17 14.44
N GLN A 98 1.28 1.32 14.49
CA GLN A 98 1.11 -0.12 14.73
C GLN A 98 0.64 -0.44 16.16
N GLN A 99 0.97 0.40 17.15
CA GLN A 99 0.47 0.22 18.52
C GLN A 99 -1.04 0.49 18.60
N VAL A 100 -1.54 1.38 17.76
CA VAL A 100 -2.98 1.74 17.71
C VAL A 100 -3.77 0.75 16.85
N LEU A 101 -3.22 0.31 15.73
CA LEU A 101 -3.96 -0.39 14.68
C LEU A 101 -3.59 -1.86 14.48
N GLY A 102 -2.49 -2.31 15.09
CA GLY A 102 -1.80 -3.52 14.67
C GLY A 102 -1.11 -3.36 13.32
N ALA A 103 -0.45 -4.42 12.86
CA ALA A 103 0.28 -4.42 11.60
C ALA A 103 0.20 -5.76 10.87
N ASN A 104 0.22 -5.70 9.53
CA ASN A 104 0.31 -6.89 8.70
C ASN A 104 1.77 -7.34 8.64
N LYS A 105 2.01 -8.64 8.52
CA LYS A 105 3.34 -9.13 8.16
C LYS A 105 3.63 -8.82 6.69
N LEU A 106 4.89 -8.64 6.34
CA LEU A 106 5.33 -8.62 4.94
C LEU A 106 5.63 -10.05 4.47
N GLY A 107 5.06 -10.44 3.34
CA GLY A 107 5.26 -11.76 2.73
C GLY A 107 6.16 -11.68 1.52
N ILE A 108 7.34 -12.30 1.63
CA ILE A 108 8.31 -12.39 0.53
C ILE A 108 8.30 -13.80 -0.06
N ASN A 109 8.51 -13.89 -1.38
CA ASN A 109 8.65 -15.14 -2.14
C ASN A 109 7.50 -16.14 -1.91
N LYS A 110 6.25 -15.65 -1.87
CA LYS A 110 5.06 -16.47 -1.59
C LYS A 110 4.45 -17.17 -2.82
N GLY A 111 5.03 -16.97 -4.01
CA GLY A 111 4.48 -17.49 -5.27
C GLY A 111 3.30 -16.66 -5.79
N TYR A 112 2.62 -17.18 -6.81
CA TYR A 112 1.66 -16.39 -7.61
C TYR A 112 0.20 -16.77 -7.41
N GLN A 113 -0.10 -17.89 -6.77
CA GLN A 113 -1.47 -18.39 -6.57
C GLN A 113 -1.84 -18.29 -5.08
N LEU A 114 -2.28 -17.10 -4.69
CA LEU A 114 -2.59 -16.75 -3.31
C LEU A 114 -4.03 -16.26 -3.24
N ARG A 115 -4.83 -16.81 -2.34
CA ARG A 115 -6.15 -16.24 -2.07
C ARG A 115 -5.95 -15.01 -1.19
N VAL A 116 -6.28 -13.84 -1.72
CA VAL A 116 -6.02 -12.56 -1.05
C VAL A 116 -7.31 -11.80 -0.82
N ARG A 117 -7.32 -11.05 0.28
CA ARG A 117 -8.27 -9.98 0.56
C ARG A 117 -7.64 -8.66 0.14
N LEU A 118 -8.23 -8.02 -0.85
CA LEU A 118 -7.83 -6.73 -1.39
C LEU A 118 -8.79 -5.68 -0.83
N THR A 119 -8.30 -4.70 -0.08
CA THR A 119 -9.11 -3.58 0.42
C THR A 119 -8.50 -2.29 -0.10
N GLY A 120 -9.30 -1.47 -0.77
CA GLY A 120 -8.87 -0.22 -1.37
C GLY A 120 -9.86 0.91 -1.19
N TYR A 121 -9.39 2.13 -1.38
CA TYR A 121 -10.18 3.35 -1.30
C TYR A 121 -10.24 4.01 -2.69
N PRO A 122 -11.32 3.82 -3.46
CA PRO A 122 -11.52 4.57 -4.69
C PRO A 122 -11.72 6.05 -4.37
N SER A 123 -11.07 6.96 -5.09
CA SER A 123 -11.22 8.41 -4.87
C SER A 123 -12.61 8.95 -5.26
N SER A 124 -13.33 8.19 -6.09
CA SER A 124 -14.71 8.46 -6.48
C SER A 124 -15.76 8.01 -5.46
N GLN A 125 -15.34 7.38 -4.35
CA GLN A 125 -16.24 6.82 -3.35
C GLN A 125 -15.83 7.23 -1.93
N ASP A 126 -16.83 7.38 -1.07
CA ASP A 126 -16.64 7.75 0.34
C ASP A 126 -16.33 6.54 1.24
N VAL A 127 -16.37 5.32 0.71
CA VAL A 127 -16.20 4.08 1.49
C VAL A 127 -15.16 3.18 0.83
N PRO A 128 -14.40 2.39 1.62
CA PRO A 128 -13.51 1.39 1.04
C PRO A 128 -14.31 0.24 0.43
N ILE A 129 -13.77 -0.31 -0.65
CA ILE A 129 -14.25 -1.55 -1.25
C ILE A 129 -13.36 -2.72 -0.81
N THR A 130 -13.87 -3.94 -0.90
CA THR A 130 -13.09 -5.14 -0.64
C THR A 130 -13.45 -6.25 -1.60
N CYS A 131 -12.43 -6.85 -2.21
CA CYS A 131 -12.55 -8.02 -3.08
C CYS A 131 -11.75 -9.18 -2.49
N MET A 132 -12.22 -10.41 -2.70
CA MET A 132 -11.50 -11.62 -2.32
C MET A 132 -11.39 -12.58 -3.51
N ASN A 133 -10.22 -12.63 -4.13
CA ASN A 133 -9.97 -13.49 -5.27
C ASN A 133 -8.63 -14.22 -5.18
N LEU A 134 -8.40 -15.17 -6.08
CA LEU A 134 -7.14 -15.86 -6.26
C LEU A 134 -6.25 -15.05 -7.22
N THR A 135 -5.01 -14.80 -6.82
CA THR A 135 -4.03 -14.17 -7.71
C THR A 135 -3.55 -15.15 -8.77
N SER A 136 -3.05 -14.62 -9.89
CA SER A 136 -2.38 -15.38 -10.93
C SER A 136 -1.05 -14.73 -11.32
N GLN A 137 -0.21 -15.47 -12.05
CA GLN A 137 1.05 -14.96 -12.55
C GLN A 137 0.83 -14.12 -13.82
N GLN A 138 1.25 -12.86 -13.81
CA GLN A 138 1.32 -12.03 -15.01
C GLN A 138 2.68 -12.15 -15.69
N SER A 139 3.76 -12.15 -14.90
CA SER A 139 5.14 -12.37 -15.36
C SER A 139 5.98 -12.96 -14.22
N ALA A 140 7.28 -13.12 -14.41
CA ALA A 140 8.21 -13.49 -13.33
C ALA A 140 8.35 -12.42 -12.23
N THR A 141 7.86 -11.21 -12.48
CA THR A 141 8.00 -10.04 -11.59
C THR A 141 6.66 -9.39 -11.24
N GLN A 142 5.54 -9.93 -11.73
CA GLN A 142 4.22 -9.32 -11.59
C GLN A 142 3.15 -10.38 -11.28
N LEU A 143 2.27 -10.03 -10.34
CA LEU A 143 1.02 -10.74 -10.10
C LEU A 143 -0.14 -10.00 -10.76
N ARG A 144 -1.23 -10.74 -11.00
CA ARG A 144 -2.52 -10.21 -11.48
C ARG A 144 -3.65 -10.72 -10.59
N ILE A 145 -4.69 -9.90 -10.44
CA ILE A 145 -5.95 -10.27 -9.83
C ILE A 145 -7.12 -9.61 -10.56
N ASP A 146 -8.20 -10.38 -10.77
CA ASP A 146 -9.43 -9.84 -11.34
C ASP A 146 -10.39 -9.48 -10.21
N CYS A 147 -10.56 -8.18 -9.99
CA CYS A 147 -11.44 -7.59 -8.99
C CYS A 147 -12.04 -6.32 -9.58
N PRO A 148 -13.37 -6.24 -9.78
CA PRO A 148 -14.02 -5.06 -10.33
C PRO A 148 -13.99 -3.86 -9.38
N ASP A 149 -14.21 -2.69 -9.97
CA ASP A 149 -14.43 -1.39 -9.30
C ASP A 149 -13.20 -0.77 -8.62
N TYR A 150 -11.97 -1.22 -8.94
CA TYR A 150 -10.73 -0.62 -8.45
C TYR A 150 -10.26 0.53 -9.33
N SER A 151 -10.97 1.67 -9.27
CA SER A 151 -10.60 2.90 -9.98
C SER A 151 -9.46 3.68 -9.30
N GLY A 152 -9.14 4.87 -9.79
CA GLY A 152 -8.16 5.78 -9.16
C GLY A 152 -8.42 5.97 -7.65
N GLY A 153 -7.34 6.22 -6.89
CA GLY A 153 -7.34 6.15 -5.41
C GLY A 153 -6.94 4.78 -4.85
N THR A 154 -7.18 3.70 -5.59
CA THR A 154 -6.91 2.35 -5.07
C THR A 154 -5.46 1.89 -5.18
N SER A 155 -4.60 2.61 -5.89
CA SER A 155 -3.17 2.35 -5.92
C SER A 155 -2.57 2.21 -4.52
N GLY A 156 -1.70 1.25 -4.31
CA GLY A 156 -1.12 0.90 -3.01
C GLY A 156 -2.00 0.01 -2.12
N SER A 157 -3.21 -0.36 -2.55
CA SER A 157 -4.09 -1.28 -1.80
C SER A 157 -3.41 -2.62 -1.53
N PRO A 158 -3.33 -3.09 -0.27
CA PRO A 158 -2.61 -4.31 0.09
C PRO A 158 -3.33 -5.58 -0.37
N TRP A 159 -2.55 -6.52 -0.89
CA TRP A 159 -3.00 -7.87 -1.20
C TRP A 159 -2.72 -8.76 0.02
N VAL A 160 -3.72 -8.98 0.86
CA VAL A 160 -3.53 -9.65 2.15
C VAL A 160 -3.93 -11.13 2.07
N THR A 161 -2.96 -12.04 2.20
CA THR A 161 -3.21 -13.49 2.35
C THR A 161 -3.24 -13.89 3.83
N GLY A 162 -3.91 -15.01 4.13
CA GLY A 162 -3.97 -15.56 5.49
C GLY A 162 -4.59 -14.59 6.51
N TYR A 163 -5.60 -13.83 6.09
CA TYR A 163 -6.27 -12.84 6.93
C TYR A 163 -6.99 -13.51 8.11
N ASP A 164 -6.67 -13.09 9.32
CA ASP A 164 -7.34 -13.48 10.55
C ASP A 164 -8.34 -12.38 10.96
N PRO A 165 -9.65 -12.65 10.99
CA PRO A 165 -10.65 -11.66 11.38
C PRO A 165 -10.59 -11.28 12.86
N GLY A 166 -10.01 -12.11 13.73
CA GLY A 166 -9.86 -11.86 15.16
C GLY A 166 -8.81 -10.79 15.45
N THR A 167 -7.63 -10.90 14.82
CA THR A 167 -6.58 -9.86 14.91
C THR A 167 -6.77 -8.75 13.89
N ARG A 168 -7.61 -8.99 12.87
CA ARG A 168 -7.80 -8.13 11.68
C ARG A 168 -6.51 -7.91 10.89
N THR A 169 -5.56 -8.84 10.97
CA THR A 169 -4.26 -8.80 10.29
C THR A 169 -4.03 -10.02 9.42
N GLY A 170 -3.03 -9.97 8.55
CA GLY A 170 -2.58 -11.09 7.74
C GLY A 170 -1.17 -10.85 7.23
N THR A 171 -0.88 -11.35 6.03
CA THR A 171 0.41 -11.16 5.35
C THR A 171 0.19 -10.41 4.03
N VAL A 172 0.80 -9.24 3.87
CA VAL A 172 0.80 -8.48 2.61
C VAL A 172 1.78 -9.13 1.65
N VAL A 173 1.30 -9.55 0.48
CA VAL A 173 2.10 -10.23 -0.57
C VAL A 173 2.18 -9.43 -1.87
N GLY A 174 1.62 -8.23 -1.87
CA GLY A 174 1.54 -7.33 -3.02
C GLY A 174 0.78 -6.07 -2.65
N VAL A 175 0.84 -5.07 -3.53
CA VAL A 175 0.03 -3.85 -3.49
C VAL A 175 -0.47 -3.55 -4.90
N ILE A 176 -1.64 -2.90 -5.06
CA ILE A 176 -2.05 -2.42 -6.39
C ILE A 176 -0.98 -1.45 -6.88
N GLY A 177 -0.31 -1.83 -7.97
CA GLY A 177 0.81 -1.10 -8.53
C GLY A 177 1.49 -1.97 -9.59
N GLY A 178 2.68 -1.56 -9.98
CA GLY A 178 3.53 -2.35 -10.86
C GLY A 178 3.16 -2.19 -12.32
N TYR A 179 2.84 -3.28 -13.01
CA TYR A 179 2.46 -3.22 -14.43
C TYR A 179 1.32 -2.20 -14.64
N GLN A 180 1.57 -1.20 -15.48
CA GLN A 180 0.63 -0.10 -15.74
C GLN A 180 0.16 0.61 -14.46
N GLU A 181 1.06 0.80 -13.48
CA GLU A 181 0.75 1.44 -12.18
C GLU A 181 -0.40 0.76 -11.42
N GLY A 182 -0.59 -0.53 -11.65
CA GLY A 182 -1.69 -1.30 -11.05
C GLY A 182 -2.82 -1.62 -12.02
N GLY A 183 -2.76 -1.14 -13.27
CA GLY A 183 -3.68 -1.48 -14.35
C GLY A 183 -4.44 -0.27 -14.90
N ASN A 184 -4.72 -0.28 -16.19
CA ASN A 184 -5.44 0.81 -16.87
C ASN A 184 -6.97 0.69 -16.81
N THR A 185 -7.51 -0.39 -16.21
CA THR A 185 -8.94 -0.66 -16.12
C THR A 185 -9.31 -1.05 -14.69
N PRO A 186 -10.51 -0.69 -14.21
CA PRO A 186 -10.92 -0.97 -12.83
C PRO A 186 -11.17 -2.45 -12.53
N ASP A 187 -11.19 -3.32 -13.54
CA ASP A 187 -11.57 -4.74 -13.40
C ASP A 187 -10.40 -5.71 -13.14
N THR A 188 -9.19 -5.24 -13.38
CA THR A 188 -7.98 -6.05 -13.26
C THR A 188 -6.89 -5.22 -12.64
N SER A 189 -6.35 -5.71 -11.53
CA SER A 189 -5.24 -5.07 -10.84
C SER A 189 -3.96 -5.90 -10.93
N TYR A 190 -2.83 -5.21 -10.91
CA TYR A 190 -1.50 -5.81 -10.89
C TYR A 190 -0.76 -5.47 -9.60
N SER A 191 0.31 -6.20 -9.33
CA SER A 191 1.26 -5.92 -8.26
C SER A 191 2.64 -6.36 -8.69
N SER A 192 3.66 -5.56 -8.37
CA SER A 192 5.04 -6.04 -8.28
C SER A 192 5.13 -7.30 -7.44
N TYR A 193 5.94 -8.27 -7.86
CA TYR A 193 6.21 -9.47 -7.09
C TYR A 193 7.12 -9.15 -5.91
N PHE A 194 6.68 -9.51 -4.71
CA PHE A 194 7.44 -9.29 -3.48
C PHE A 194 8.54 -10.34 -3.35
N GLY A 195 9.63 -10.16 -4.12
CA GLY A 195 10.85 -10.95 -4.07
C GLY A 195 11.97 -10.27 -3.28
N ASP A 196 13.21 -10.70 -3.53
CA ASP A 196 14.39 -10.27 -2.78
C ASP A 196 14.64 -8.76 -2.85
N ALA A 197 14.30 -8.13 -3.98
CA ALA A 197 14.41 -6.67 -4.13
C ALA A 197 13.46 -5.92 -3.17
N VAL A 198 12.22 -6.38 -3.02
CA VAL A 198 11.26 -5.81 -2.07
C VAL A 198 11.67 -6.11 -0.62
N GLN A 199 12.25 -7.27 -0.34
CA GLN A 199 12.84 -7.57 0.97
C GLN A 199 13.98 -6.59 1.31
N ALA A 200 14.89 -6.34 0.35
CA ALA A 200 15.97 -5.40 0.53
C ALA A 200 15.46 -3.98 0.74
N LEU A 201 14.41 -3.58 0.00
CA LEU A 201 13.74 -2.30 0.17
C LEU A 201 13.12 -2.15 1.57
N TYR A 202 12.40 -3.17 2.05
CA TYR A 202 11.84 -3.20 3.40
C TYR A 202 12.94 -3.07 4.45
N ASN A 203 14.05 -3.81 4.31
CA ASN A 203 15.17 -3.74 5.25
C ASN A 203 15.77 -2.33 5.34
N ARG A 204 15.89 -1.62 4.21
CA ARG A 204 16.35 -0.21 4.19
C ARG A 204 15.37 0.73 4.89
N ALA A 205 14.07 0.46 4.77
CA ALA A 205 13.05 1.29 5.40
C ALA A 205 12.97 1.07 6.92
N THR A 206 13.52 -0.03 7.43
CA THR A 206 13.49 -0.41 8.86
C THR A 206 14.86 -0.36 9.56
N SER A 207 15.91 0.03 8.85
CA SER A 207 17.28 0.09 9.39
C SER A 207 17.54 1.32 10.24
#